data_AF-A0AAW7FRJ5-F1
#
_entry.id   AF-A0AAW7FRJ5-F1
#
_cell.length_a   1.000
_cell.length_b   1.000
_cell.length_c   1.000
_cell.angle_alpha   90.00
_cell.angle_beta   90.00
_cell.angle_gamma   90.00
#
_symmetry.space_group_name_H-M   'P 1'
#
loop_
_entity.id
_entity.type
_entity.pdbx_description
1 polymer ?
#
loop_
_entity_poly.entity_id
_entity_poly.type
_entity_poly.pdbx_seq_one_letter_code
_entity_poly.pdbx_strand_id
1 'polypeptide(L)' 'MEFLNQIQLSRISSATHQPSATHCCDCRAPIPEPRREALPGVSRCVDCQSILEYFQPLT' A
#
# COMPACT_ATOMS: atom_id res chain seq x y z
N MET A 1 22.20 6.60 38.47
CA MET A 1 21.25 7.15 37.47
C MET A 1 21.50 6.41 36.16
N GLU A 2 21.08 5.15 36.11
CA GLU A 2 21.24 4.29 34.92
C GLU A 2 20.19 4.70 33.89
N PHE A 3 20.63 5.51 32.93
CA PHE A 3 19.77 6.04 31.89
C PHE A 3 19.74 5.07 30.70
N LEU A 4 18.72 4.21 30.73
CA LEU A 4 17.98 3.67 29.58
C LEU A 4 18.74 2.90 28.49
N ASN A 5 18.61 1.57 28.52
CA ASN A 5 18.59 0.78 27.29
C ASN A 5 17.17 0.23 27.10
N GLN A 6 16.33 0.96 26.36
CA GLN A 6 14.98 0.52 26.01
C GLN A 6 14.92 0.18 24.52
N ILE A 7 15.14 -1.10 24.19
CA ILE A 7 14.90 -1.61 22.83
C ILE A 7 13.38 -1.69 22.65
N GLN A 8 12.82 -0.71 21.93
CA GLN A 8 11.43 -0.71 21.48
C GLN A 8 11.29 -1.72 20.34
N LEU A 9 10.77 -2.92 20.64
CA LEU A 9 10.40 -3.90 19.63
C LEU A 9 9.30 -3.31 18.73
N SER A 10 9.67 -3.11 17.48
CA SER A 10 8.89 -2.56 16.38
C SER A 10 7.57 -3.29 16.22
N ARG A 11 6.52 -2.52 15.89
CA ARG A 11 5.22 -3.02 15.47
C ARG A 11 5.44 -4.08 14.41
N ILE A 12 5.19 -5.34 14.75
CA ILE A 12 4.96 -6.39 13.77
C ILE A 12 3.73 -5.90 13.02
N SER A 13 3.93 -5.28 11.87
CA SER A 13 2.88 -5.04 10.89
C SER A 13 2.42 -6.42 10.49
N SER A 14 1.44 -6.97 11.20
CA SER A 14 0.71 -8.14 10.78
C SER A 14 0.25 -7.80 9.37
N ALA A 15 0.95 -8.33 8.37
CA ALA A 15 0.53 -8.30 6.98
C ALA A 15 -0.71 -9.17 6.92
N THR A 16 -1.81 -8.65 7.45
CA THR A 16 -3.15 -9.09 7.14
C THR A 16 -3.20 -8.93 5.63
N HIS A 17 -3.13 -10.07 4.95
CA HIS A 17 -3.27 -10.14 3.50
C HIS A 17 -4.67 -9.67 3.19
N GLN A 18 -4.87 -8.35 3.17
CA GLN A 18 -6.15 -7.80 2.79
C GLN A 18 -6.38 -8.19 1.33
N PRO A 19 -7.57 -8.71 1.00
CA PRO A 19 -7.86 -9.05 -0.37
C PRO A 19 -7.71 -7.81 -1.23
N SER A 20 -7.02 -7.94 -2.36
CA SER A 20 -6.92 -6.89 -3.37
C SER A 20 -8.32 -6.53 -3.85
N ALA A 21 -8.58 -5.23 -4.03
CA ALA A 21 -9.86 -4.76 -4.54
C ALA A 21 -10.08 -5.25 -5.98
N THR A 22 -11.35 -5.50 -6.33
CA THR A 22 -11.72 -5.88 -7.70
C THR A 22 -11.85 -4.66 -8.62
N HIS A 23 -12.15 -3.50 -8.04
CA HIS A 23 -12.33 -2.24 -8.76
C HIS A 23 -11.51 -1.14 -8.07
N CYS A 24 -11.01 -0.21 -8.87
CA CYS A 24 -10.24 0.94 -8.42
C CYS A 24 -11.10 1.85 -7.52
N CYS A 25 -10.55 2.29 -6.38
CA CYS A 25 -11.24 3.21 -5.48
C CYS A 25 -11.56 4.57 -6.13
N ASP A 26 -10.69 5.05 -7.03
CA ASP A 26 -10.81 6.39 -7.62
C ASP A 26 -11.69 6.40 -8.88
N CYS A 27 -11.39 5.53 -9.85
CA CYS A 27 -12.07 5.53 -11.15
C CYS A 27 -13.10 4.41 -11.32
N ARG A 28 -13.21 3.49 -10.35
CA ARG A 28 -14.08 2.30 -10.40
C ARG A 28 -13.83 1.34 -11.57
N ALA A 29 -12.74 1.51 -12.33
CA ALA A 29 -12.34 0.57 -13.35
C ALA A 29 -11.90 -0.77 -12.71
N PRO A 30 -12.08 -1.91 -13.40
CA PRO A 30 -11.60 -3.20 -12.90
C PRO A 30 -10.07 -3.18 -12.73
N ILE A 31 -9.59 -3.69 -11.59
CA ILE A 31 -8.15 -3.84 -11.34
C ILE A 31 -7.67 -5.14 -11.99
N PRO A 32 -6.67 -5.09 -12.89
CA PRO A 32 -6.21 -6.27 -13.60
C PRO A 32 -5.60 -7.30 -12.64
N GLU A 33 -5.85 -8.58 -12.91
CA GLU A 33 -5.43 -9.70 -12.06
C GLU A 33 -3.92 -9.75 -11.77
N PRO A 34 -3.02 -9.54 -12.77
CA PRO A 34 -1.58 -9.49 -12.51
C PRO A 34 -1.19 -8.46 -11.45
N ARG A 35 -1.95 -7.35 -11.35
CA ARG A 35 -1.72 -6.31 -10.35
C ARG A 35 -2.21 -6.73 -8.96
N ARG A 36 -3.32 -7.48 -8.89
CA ARG A 36 -3.86 -8.03 -7.64
C ARG A 36 -2.95 -9.08 -7.03
N GLU A 37 -2.28 -9.86 -7.88
CA GLU A 37 -1.30 -10.89 -7.49
C GLU A 37 0.04 -10.28 -7.07
N ALA A 38 0.56 -9.33 -7.85
CA ALA A 38 1.85 -8.70 -7.55
C ALA A 38 1.82 -7.84 -6.28
N LEU A 39 0.67 -7.22 -5.97
CA LEU A 39 0.49 -6.32 -4.83
C LEU A 39 -0.74 -6.76 -4.02
N PRO A 40 -0.59 -7.70 -3.07
CA PRO A 40 -1.70 -8.10 -2.20
C PRO A 40 -2.20 -6.90 -1.40
N GLY A 41 -3.50 -6.62 -1.51
CA GLY A 41 -4.13 -5.44 -0.89
C GLY A 41 -4.19 -4.20 -1.78
N VAL A 42 -3.91 -4.33 -3.09
CA VAL A 42 -4.03 -3.19 -4.02
C VAL A 42 -5.47 -2.68 -4.10
N SER A 43 -5.65 -1.37 -3.96
CA SER A 43 -6.95 -0.69 -4.00
C SER A 43 -7.14 0.22 -5.22
N ARG A 44 -6.11 0.37 -6.06
CA ARG A 44 -6.06 1.32 -7.18
C ARG A 44 -5.53 0.68 -8.46
N CYS A 45 -6.11 1.06 -9.60
CA CYS A 45 -5.62 0.63 -10.92
C CYS A 45 -4.24 1.24 -11.24
N VAL A 46 -3.62 0.75 -12.31
CA VAL A 46 -2.30 1.24 -12.75
C VAL A 46 -2.35 2.70 -13.15
N ASP A 47 -3.35 3.13 -13.92
CA ASP A 47 -3.44 4.49 -14.43
C ASP A 47 -3.57 5.52 -13.30
N CYS A 48 -4.50 5.29 -12.36
CA CYS A 48 -4.68 6.16 -11.20
C CYS A 48 -3.45 6.17 -10.29
N GLN A 49 -2.74 5.04 -10.16
CA GLN A 49 -1.51 5.01 -9.38
C GLN A 49 -0.39 5.79 -10.08
N SER A 50 -0.22 5.63 -11.39
CA SER A 50 0.77 6.37 -12.17
C SER A 50 0.51 7.87 -12.17
N ILE A 51 -0.77 8.29 -12.20
CA ILE A 51 -1.16 9.69 -11.99
C ILE A 51 -0.61 10.17 -10.64
N LEU A 52 -0.89 9.46 -9.54
CA LEU A 52 -0.42 9.86 -8.21
C LEU A 52 1.12 9.92 -8.11
N GLU A 53 1.81 8.97 -8.73
CA GLU A 53 3.28 8.94 -8.78
C GLU A 53 3.85 10.10 -9.61
N TYR A 54 3.24 10.40 -10.76
CA TYR A 54 3.65 11.52 -11.62
C TYR A 54 3.39 12.88 -10.97
N PHE A 55 2.28 13.00 -10.24
CA PHE A 55 1.92 14.20 -9.50
C PHE A 55 2.53 14.25 -8.09
N GLN A 56 3.59 13.48 -7.81
CA GLN A 56 4.30 13.65 -6.54
C GLN A 56 4.87 15.07 -6.47
N PRO A 57 4.48 15.88 -5.47
CA PRO A 57 5.20 17.10 -5.18
C PRO A 57 6.62 16.68 -4.77
N LEU A 58 7.61 17.21 -5.47
CA LEU A 58 9.03 17.09 -5.11
C LEU A 58 9.20 17.63 -3.68
N THR A 59 9.17 16.75 -2.69
CA THR A 59 9.66 17.03 -1.32
C THR A 59 11.17 16.97 -1.28
#